data_AF-A0AAV2KPM6-F1
#
_entry.id   AF-A0AAV2KPM6-F1
#
_cell.length_a   1.000
_cell.length_b   1.000
_cell.length_c   1.000
_cell.angle_alpha   90.00
_cell.angle_beta   90.00
_cell.angle_gamma   90.00
#
_symmetry.space_group_name_H-M   'P 1'
#
loop_
_entity.id
_entity.type
_entity.pdbx_description
1 polymer ?
#
loop_
_entity_poly.entity_id
_entity_poly.type
_entity_poly.pdbx_seq_one_letter_code
_entity_poly.pdbx_strand_id
1 'polypeptide(L)'
;MVNKQQLQAVKERFSSFLSGETQIVADEAFCNAVRSYYEGFLKSERVSRMVQSGGCSANDFREVFKKNIERRVRSLPEIDGLSKETVLSSWIAKYDAIYRGDEELRRGPQRAHLSAVSELILSKEQLYEMFQQILGIRKFEHQLLYNACQVE
;
A
#
# COMPACT_ATOMS: atom_id res chain seq x y z
N MET A 1 8.46 7.67 -12.63
CA MET A 1 8.43 6.78 -13.83
C MET A 1 8.73 5.37 -13.38
N VAL A 2 8.04 4.38 -13.95
CA VAL A 2 8.33 2.97 -13.65
C VAL A 2 9.56 2.55 -14.46
N ASN A 3 10.55 1.95 -13.82
CA ASN A 3 11.72 1.38 -14.50
C ASN A 3 11.64 -0.16 -14.59
N LYS A 4 12.60 -0.80 -15.28
CA LYS A 4 12.61 -2.25 -15.49
C LYS A 4 12.63 -3.05 -14.17
N GLN A 5 13.42 -2.60 -13.19
CA GLN A 5 13.51 -3.26 -11.88
C GLN A 5 12.19 -3.15 -11.11
N GLN A 6 11.57 -1.97 -11.12
CA GLN A 6 10.26 -1.73 -10.51
C GLN A 6 9.17 -2.57 -11.18
N LEU A 7 9.16 -2.66 -12.51
CA LEU A 7 8.23 -3.54 -13.23
C LEU A 7 8.41 -5.00 -12.80
N GLN A 8 9.65 -5.46 -12.67
CA GLN A 8 9.95 -6.83 -12.23
C GLN A 8 9.47 -7.08 -10.79
N ALA A 9 9.75 -6.16 -9.86
CA ALA A 9 9.26 -6.25 -8.48
C ALA A 9 7.72 -6.25 -8.41
N VAL A 10 7.06 -5.43 -9.22
CA VAL A 10 5.58 -5.45 -9.32
C VAL A 10 5.09 -6.80 -9.85
N LYS A 11 5.72 -7.37 -10.88
CA LYS A 11 5.35 -8.71 -11.38
C LYS A 11 5.47 -9.77 -10.29
N GLU A 12 6.55 -9.75 -9.52
CA GLU A 12 6.78 -10.71 -8.43
C GLU A 12 5.72 -10.57 -7.34
N ARG A 13 5.41 -9.34 -6.89
CA ARG A 13 4.36 -9.10 -5.89
C ARG A 13 2.99 -9.61 -6.32
N PHE A 14 2.61 -9.35 -7.58
CA PHE A 14 1.35 -9.84 -8.14
C PHE A 14 1.36 -11.37 -8.29
N SER A 15 2.51 -11.96 -8.64
CA SER A 15 2.66 -13.41 -8.69
C SER A 15 2.50 -14.05 -7.30
N SER A 16 3.17 -13.52 -6.27
CA SER A 16 3.06 -14.00 -4.88
C SER A 16 1.65 -13.85 -4.33
N PHE A 17 0.93 -12.77 -4.68
CA PHE A 17 -0.49 -12.66 -4.34
C PHE A 17 -1.31 -13.78 -4.98
N LEU A 18 -1.08 -14.07 -6.27
CA LEU A 18 -1.82 -15.11 -7.00
C LEU A 18 -1.48 -16.53 -6.56
N SER A 19 -0.28 -16.77 -6.02
CA SER A 19 0.11 -18.06 -5.42
C SER A 19 -0.37 -18.24 -3.98
N GLY A 20 -0.94 -17.19 -3.35
CA GLY A 20 -1.42 -17.24 -1.97
C GLY A 20 -0.34 -17.03 -0.92
N GLU A 21 0.82 -16.49 -1.30
CA GLU A 21 1.94 -16.22 -0.38
C GLU A 21 1.74 -14.93 0.44
N THR A 22 0.76 -14.11 0.08
CA THR A 22 0.49 -12.82 0.75
C THR A 22 -0.64 -12.93 1.78
N GLN A 23 -0.61 -12.08 2.81
CA GLN A 23 -1.69 -11.97 3.82
C GLN A 23 -2.93 -11.19 3.32
N ILE A 24 -2.98 -10.81 2.04
CA ILE A 24 -4.06 -9.99 1.48
C ILE A 24 -5.30 -10.86 1.27
N VAL A 25 -6.33 -10.66 2.11
CA VAL A 25 -7.59 -11.38 2.01
C VAL A 25 -8.37 -10.93 0.76
N ALA A 26 -8.71 -11.89 -0.10
CA ALA A 26 -9.35 -11.66 -1.38
C ALA A 26 -10.40 -12.72 -1.69
N ASP A 27 -11.53 -12.27 -2.26
CA ASP A 27 -12.51 -13.15 -2.87
C ASP A 27 -12.06 -13.61 -4.27
N GLU A 28 -12.73 -14.63 -4.80
CA GLU A 28 -12.39 -15.21 -6.10
C GLU A 28 -12.54 -14.20 -7.25
N ALA A 29 -13.52 -13.30 -7.17
CA ALA A 29 -13.77 -12.31 -8.22
C ALA A 29 -12.60 -11.32 -8.32
N PHE A 30 -12.06 -10.87 -7.19
CA PHE A 30 -10.85 -10.05 -7.15
C PHE A 30 -9.64 -10.83 -7.64
N CYS A 31 -9.42 -12.07 -7.17
CA CYS A 31 -8.32 -12.91 -7.65
C CYS A 31 -8.36 -13.10 -9.18
N ASN A 32 -9.55 -13.31 -9.74
CA ASN A 32 -9.74 -13.42 -11.18
C ASN A 32 -9.46 -12.11 -11.93
N ALA A 33 -9.77 -10.95 -11.32
CA ALA A 33 -9.42 -9.64 -11.87
C ALA A 33 -7.90 -9.40 -11.86
N VAL A 34 -7.24 -9.70 -10.74
CA VAL A 34 -5.78 -9.60 -10.61
C VAL A 34 -5.08 -10.55 -11.59
N ARG A 35 -5.54 -11.79 -11.73
CA ARG A 35 -4.98 -12.76 -12.68
C ARG A 35 -5.07 -12.25 -14.13
N SER A 36 -6.22 -11.71 -14.52
CA SER A 36 -6.40 -11.15 -15.86
C SER A 36 -5.53 -9.92 -16.11
N TYR A 37 -5.36 -9.06 -15.13
CA TYR A 37 -4.44 -7.92 -15.22
C TYR A 37 -2.98 -8.36 -15.30
N TYR A 38 -2.58 -9.35 -14.48
CA TYR A 38 -1.23 -9.87 -14.46
C TYR A 38 -0.83 -10.52 -15.80
N GLU A 39 -1.64 -11.46 -16.28
CA GLU A 39 -1.37 -12.18 -17.54
C GLU A 39 -1.56 -11.28 -18.77
N GLY A 40 -2.62 -10.46 -18.80
CA GLY A 40 -2.97 -9.65 -19.97
C GLY A 40 -2.19 -8.34 -20.11
N PHE A 41 -1.77 -7.73 -18.99
CA PHE A 41 -1.09 -6.44 -19.00
C PHE A 41 0.34 -6.52 -18.48
N LEU A 42 0.55 -6.95 -17.21
CA LEU A 42 1.88 -6.89 -16.58
C LEU A 42 2.90 -7.76 -17.33
N LYS A 43 2.53 -8.97 -17.76
CA LYS A 43 3.40 -9.88 -18.52
C LYS A 43 3.53 -9.53 -20.00
N SER A 44 2.79 -8.56 -20.51
CA SER A 44 2.81 -8.23 -21.94
C SER A 44 4.12 -7.57 -22.39
N GLU A 45 4.61 -7.97 -23.56
CA GLU A 45 5.83 -7.39 -24.16
C GLU A 45 5.66 -5.89 -24.49
N ARG A 46 4.42 -5.47 -24.77
CA ARG A 46 4.08 -4.06 -24.99
C ARG A 46 4.38 -3.22 -23.74
N VAL A 47 4.00 -3.69 -22.55
CA VAL A 47 4.29 -2.98 -21.29
C VAL A 47 5.80 -2.97 -21.00
N SER A 48 6.49 -4.09 -21.25
CA SER A 48 7.95 -4.15 -21.11
C SER A 48 8.66 -3.07 -21.94
N ARG A 49 8.29 -2.93 -23.23
CA ARG A 49 8.84 -1.90 -24.12
C ARG A 49 8.47 -0.47 -23.68
N MET A 50 7.22 -0.26 -23.27
CA MET A 50 6.74 1.05 -22.78
C MET A 50 7.46 1.51 -21.52
N VAL A 51 7.79 0.58 -20.60
CA VAL A 51 8.59 0.86 -19.40
C VAL A 51 10.03 1.20 -19.78
N GLN A 52 10.62 0.47 -20.72
CA GLN A 52 11.99 0.71 -21.18
C GLN A 52 12.15 2.08 -21.85
N SER A 53 11.14 2.55 -22.60
CA SER A 53 11.15 3.88 -23.20
C SER A 53 10.83 5.01 -22.22
N GLY A 54 10.58 4.70 -20.93
CA GLY A 54 10.16 5.68 -19.94
C GLY A 54 8.78 6.28 -20.26
N GLY A 55 7.86 5.51 -20.83
CA GLY A 55 6.55 6.00 -21.27
C GLY A 55 5.43 5.89 -20.22
N CYS A 56 5.71 5.45 -19.00
CA CYS A 56 4.67 5.16 -18.01
C CYS A 56 5.09 5.33 -16.55
N SER A 57 4.09 5.67 -15.73
CA SER A 57 4.14 5.90 -14.30
C SER A 57 3.36 4.83 -13.53
N ALA A 58 3.52 4.79 -12.21
CA ALA A 58 2.73 3.91 -11.35
C ALA A 58 1.22 4.22 -11.43
N ASN A 59 0.87 5.49 -11.66
CA ASN A 59 -0.52 5.91 -11.81
C ASN A 59 -1.13 5.33 -13.09
N ASP A 60 -0.37 5.24 -14.19
CA ASP A 60 -0.85 4.65 -15.43
C ASP A 60 -1.23 3.17 -15.25
N PHE A 61 -0.41 2.42 -14.50
CA PHE A 61 -0.69 1.02 -14.16
C PHE A 61 -1.97 0.90 -13.34
N ARG A 62 -2.12 1.77 -12.33
CA ARG A 62 -3.31 1.82 -11.49
C ARG A 62 -4.57 2.14 -12.28
N GLU A 63 -4.52 3.09 -13.20
CA GLU A 63 -5.66 3.45 -14.05
C GLU A 63 -6.03 2.34 -15.04
N VAL A 64 -5.05 1.59 -15.56
CA VAL A 64 -5.32 0.39 -16.37
C VAL A 64 -6.05 -0.67 -15.54
N PHE A 65 -5.59 -0.92 -14.30
CA PHE A 65 -6.27 -1.84 -13.39
C PHE A 65 -7.69 -1.37 -13.06
N LYS A 66 -7.86 -0.09 -12.72
CA LYS A 66 -9.17 0.52 -12.45
C LYS A 66 -10.16 0.31 -13.59
N LYS A 67 -9.76 0.62 -14.83
CA LYS A 67 -10.58 0.37 -16.03
C LYS A 67 -10.88 -1.11 -16.25
N ASN A 68 -9.96 -2.00 -15.89
CA ASN A 68 -10.19 -3.45 -15.96
C ASN A 68 -11.31 -3.87 -15.01
N ILE A 69 -11.27 -3.41 -13.76
CA ILE A 69 -12.21 -3.82 -12.72
C ILE A 69 -13.57 -3.11 -12.81
N GLU A 70 -13.63 -1.86 -13.29
CA GLU A 70 -14.90 -1.14 -13.48
C GLU A 70 -15.87 -1.89 -14.39
N ARG A 71 -15.37 -2.57 -15.43
CA ARG A 71 -16.20 -3.43 -16.28
C ARG A 71 -16.67 -4.67 -15.54
N ARG A 72 -15.78 -5.30 -14.75
CA ARG A 72 -16.09 -6.54 -14.01
C ARG A 72 -17.09 -6.30 -12.89
N VAL A 73 -16.90 -5.25 -12.10
CA VAL A 73 -17.76 -4.94 -10.94
C VAL A 73 -19.19 -4.62 -11.38
N ARG A 74 -19.36 -3.92 -12.50
CA ARG A 74 -20.69 -3.69 -13.11
C ARG A 74 -21.41 -4.99 -13.48
N SER A 75 -20.68 -6.04 -13.82
CA SER A 75 -21.23 -7.35 -14.17
C SER A 75 -21.34 -8.32 -12.99
N LEU A 76 -20.85 -7.95 -11.79
CA LEU A 76 -20.99 -8.80 -10.62
C LEU A 76 -22.47 -8.91 -10.21
N PRO A 77 -22.89 -10.01 -9.56
CA PRO A 77 -24.21 -10.07 -8.94
C PRO A 77 -24.38 -8.96 -7.89
N GLU A 78 -25.62 -8.62 -7.61
CA GLU A 78 -25.95 -7.76 -6.46
C GLU A 78 -25.72 -8.54 -5.17
N ILE A 79 -25.18 -7.85 -4.17
CA ILE A 79 -24.92 -8.40 -2.84
C ILE A 79 -25.60 -7.45 -1.87
N ASP A 80 -26.41 -8.00 -0.98
CA ASP A 80 -27.18 -7.20 -0.03
C ASP A 80 -26.24 -6.38 0.87
N GLY A 81 -26.55 -5.09 1.03
CA GLY A 81 -25.73 -4.15 1.80
C GLY A 81 -24.36 -3.79 1.20
N LEU A 82 -24.02 -4.22 -0.04
CA LEU A 82 -22.71 -3.94 -0.64
C LEU A 82 -22.84 -3.24 -2.01
N SER A 83 -22.48 -1.95 -2.03
CA SER A 83 -22.51 -1.15 -3.25
C SER A 83 -21.36 -1.49 -4.21
N LYS A 84 -21.59 -1.30 -5.52
CA LYS A 84 -20.54 -1.44 -6.56
C LYS A 84 -19.35 -0.50 -6.33
N GLU A 85 -19.62 0.71 -5.83
CA GLU A 85 -18.57 1.69 -5.51
C GLU A 85 -17.70 1.22 -4.34
N THR A 86 -18.31 0.62 -3.32
CA THR A 86 -17.59 0.02 -2.19
C THR A 86 -16.71 -1.14 -2.65
N VAL A 87 -17.21 -2.00 -3.54
CA VAL A 87 -16.42 -3.08 -4.14
C VAL A 87 -15.24 -2.53 -4.93
N LEU A 88 -15.46 -1.53 -5.79
CA LEU A 88 -14.40 -0.89 -6.56
C LEU A 88 -13.33 -0.27 -5.65
N SER A 89 -13.76 0.47 -4.63
CA SER A 89 -12.86 1.08 -3.65
C SER A 89 -12.04 0.03 -2.91
N SER A 90 -12.67 -1.07 -2.47
CA SER A 90 -11.99 -2.20 -1.81
C SER A 90 -10.96 -2.86 -2.72
N TRP A 91 -11.30 -3.12 -3.98
CA TRP A 91 -10.42 -3.74 -4.96
C TRP A 91 -9.22 -2.86 -5.31
N ILE A 92 -9.43 -1.54 -5.40
CA ILE A 92 -8.34 -0.57 -5.59
C ILE A 92 -7.41 -0.53 -4.38
N ALA A 93 -7.96 -0.55 -3.15
CA ALA A 93 -7.14 -0.58 -1.94
C ALA A 93 -6.27 -1.85 -1.87
N LYS A 94 -6.84 -3.01 -2.22
CA LYS A 94 -6.10 -4.28 -2.32
C LYS A 94 -5.03 -4.24 -3.42
N TYR A 95 -5.34 -3.68 -4.59
CA TYR A 95 -4.35 -3.45 -5.64
C TYR A 95 -3.18 -2.59 -5.14
N ASP A 96 -3.47 -1.48 -4.46
CA ASP A 96 -2.46 -0.58 -3.94
C ASP A 96 -1.58 -1.28 -2.88
N ALA A 97 -2.15 -2.19 -2.08
CA ALA A 97 -1.42 -3.04 -1.14
C ALA A 97 -0.48 -4.02 -1.86
N ILE A 98 -0.96 -4.74 -2.88
CA ILE A 98 -0.12 -5.64 -3.70
C ILE A 98 1.00 -4.85 -4.40
N TYR A 99 0.66 -3.70 -4.99
CA TYR A 99 1.61 -2.88 -5.74
C TYR A 99 2.73 -2.34 -4.85
N ARG A 100 2.41 -1.90 -3.63
CA ARG A 100 3.43 -1.47 -2.64
C ARG A 100 4.25 -2.64 -2.11
N GLY A 101 3.62 -3.80 -1.87
CA GLY A 101 4.25 -4.97 -1.27
C GLY A 101 4.51 -4.83 0.23
N ASP A 102 5.04 -5.89 0.84
CA ASP A 102 5.30 -6.02 2.29
C ASP A 102 6.47 -5.16 2.82
N GLU A 103 7.16 -4.40 1.97
CA GLU A 103 8.27 -3.52 2.38
C GLU A 103 7.81 -2.40 3.34
N GLU A 104 6.50 -2.08 3.40
CA GLU A 104 5.95 -1.19 4.42
C GLU A 104 5.56 -1.93 5.72
N LEU A 105 5.33 -3.25 5.71
CA LEU A 105 5.17 -4.02 6.95
C LEU A 105 6.50 -4.10 7.72
N ARG A 106 7.64 -4.10 7.01
CA ARG A 106 8.98 -3.94 7.61
C ARG A 106 9.27 -2.52 8.14
N ARG A 107 8.51 -1.50 7.72
CA ARG A 107 8.51 -0.16 8.35
C ARG A 107 7.42 0.01 9.41
N GLY A 108 6.66 -1.05 9.68
CA GLY A 108 5.83 -1.21 10.86
C GLY A 108 4.41 -0.64 10.74
N PRO A 109 3.47 -1.13 11.58
CA PRO A 109 2.08 -0.68 11.68
C PRO A 109 1.94 0.70 12.35
N GLN A 110 2.93 1.59 12.23
CA GLN A 110 2.95 2.87 12.94
C GLN A 110 1.75 3.76 12.58
N ARG A 111 1.30 3.76 11.32
CA ARG A 111 0.16 4.58 10.90
C ARG A 111 -1.18 4.12 11.50
N ALA A 112 -1.40 2.82 11.64
CA ALA A 112 -2.62 2.29 12.23
C ALA A 112 -2.65 2.50 13.75
N HIS A 113 -1.49 2.35 14.42
CA HIS A 113 -1.36 2.62 15.86
C HIS A 113 -1.61 4.10 16.17
N LEU A 114 -1.04 5.03 15.38
CA LEU A 114 -1.23 6.47 15.59
C LEU A 114 -2.69 6.91 15.40
N SER A 115 -3.42 6.32 14.45
CA SER A 115 -4.84 6.61 14.23
C SER A 115 -5.73 6.17 15.41
N ALA A 116 -5.44 5.01 16.02
CA ALA A 116 -6.17 4.54 17.20
C ALA A 116 -5.79 5.34 18.47
N VAL A 117 -4.55 5.82 18.54
CA VAL A 117 -4.03 6.63 19.66
C VAL A 117 -4.65 8.03 19.71
N SER A 118 -5.03 8.64 18.57
CA SER A 118 -5.68 9.96 18.56
C SER A 118 -7.05 10.01 19.23
N GLU A 119 -7.75 8.88 19.38
CA GLU A 119 -9.06 8.79 20.06
C GLU A 119 -8.93 8.47 21.56
N LEU A 120 -7.73 8.19 22.07
CA LEU A 120 -7.45 7.89 23.47
C LEU A 120 -6.98 9.14 24.22
N ILE A 121 -7.52 9.37 25.43
CA ILE A 121 -6.94 10.37 26.35
C ILE A 121 -5.65 9.75 26.92
N LEU A 122 -4.52 10.17 26.38
CA LEU A 122 -3.20 9.68 26.77
C LEU A 122 -2.72 10.32 28.09
N SER A 123 -1.96 9.56 28.88
CA SER A 123 -1.25 10.11 30.03
C SER A 123 -0.09 11.03 29.59
N LYS A 124 0.40 11.86 30.51
CA LYS A 124 1.54 12.76 30.27
C LYS A 124 2.78 12.01 29.76
N GLU A 125 3.03 10.81 30.28
CA GLU A 125 4.17 9.97 29.90
C GLU A 125 4.01 9.39 28.49
N GLN A 126 2.80 8.96 28.14
CA GLN A 126 2.49 8.43 26.81
C GLN A 126 2.56 9.49 25.72
N LEU A 127 2.10 10.72 26.01
CA LEU A 127 2.28 11.86 25.11
C LEU A 127 3.75 12.15 24.87
N TYR A 128 4.56 12.09 25.93
CA TYR A 128 6.00 12.35 25.84
C TYR A 128 6.71 11.35 24.93
N GLU A 129 6.43 10.05 25.07
CA GLU A 129 6.97 9.02 24.19
C GLU A 129 6.51 9.17 22.74
N MET A 130 5.23 9.49 22.52
CA MET A 130 4.69 9.74 21.18
C MET A 130 5.38 10.92 20.49
N PHE A 131 5.57 12.05 21.19
CA PHE A 131 6.26 13.21 20.63
C PHE A 131 7.73 12.92 20.35
N GLN A 132 8.43 12.18 21.21
CA GLN A 132 9.82 11.76 20.95
C GLN A 132 9.92 10.91 19.69
N GLN A 133 8.98 9.99 19.48
CA GLN A 133 8.93 9.16 18.29
C GLN A 133 8.61 9.97 17.02
N ILE A 134 7.71 10.94 17.07
CA ILE A 134 7.38 11.83 15.93
C ILE A 134 8.58 12.73 15.58
N LEU A 135 9.24 13.29 16.60
CA LEU A 135 10.36 14.21 16.42
C LEU A 135 11.69 13.48 16.15
N GLY A 136 11.74 12.15 16.28
CA GLY A 136 12.95 11.34 16.10
C GLY A 136 14.01 11.55 17.18
N ILE A 137 13.63 12.15 18.32
CA ILE A 137 14.56 12.52 19.41
C ILE A 137 14.69 11.33 20.36
N ARG A 138 15.88 10.73 20.44
CA ARG A 138 16.16 9.67 21.42
C ARG A 138 16.49 10.30 22.78
N LYS A 139 16.06 9.68 23.89
CA LYS A 139 16.26 10.16 25.29
C LYS A 139 17.66 10.73 25.58
N PHE A 140 18.71 10.20 24.94
CA PHE A 140 20.09 10.66 25.10
C PHE A 140 20.31 12.11 24.59
N GLU A 141 19.69 12.52 23.50
CA GLU A 141 19.85 13.86 22.93
C GLU A 141 19.13 14.93 23.77
N HIS A 142 17.97 14.60 24.33
CA HIS A 142 17.26 15.51 25.24
C HIS A 142 18.02 15.71 26.56
N GLN A 143 18.63 14.66 27.12
CA GLN A 143 19.51 14.79 28.30
C GLN A 143 20.77 15.59 27.97
N LEU A 144 21.33 15.44 26.77
CA LEU A 144 22.49 16.22 26.31
C LEU A 144 22.14 17.72 26.18
N LEU A 145 20.98 18.05 25.60
CA LEU A 145 20.47 19.42 25.49
C LEU A 145 20.16 20.02 26.87
N TYR A 146 19.51 19.25 27.75
CA TYR A 146 19.21 19.69 29.12
C TYR A 146 20.49 19.97 29.92
N ASN A 147 21.50 19.11 29.82
CA ASN A 147 22.79 19.31 30.46
C ASN A 147 23.58 20.48 29.83
N ALA A 148 23.48 20.68 28.51
CA ALA A 148 24.10 21.82 27.83
C ALA A 148 23.47 23.17 28.21
N CYS A 149 22.17 23.18 28.53
CA CYS A 149 21.48 24.37 29.02
C CYS A 149 21.59 24.57 30.55
N GLN A 150 22.33 23.72 31.28
CA GLN A 150 22.52 23.84 32.73
C GLN A 150 23.83 24.55 33.14
N VAL A 151 24.67 24.94 32.18
CA VAL A 151 25.92 25.69 32.45
C VAL A 151 25.86 27.05 31.78
N GLU A 152 25.08 27.94 32.38
CA GLU A 152 25.31 29.39 32.48
C GLU A 152 24.70 29.90 33.78
#